data_AF-A0A9W8R9I1-F1
#
_entry.id   AF-A0A9W8R9I1-F1
#
_cell.length_a   1.000
_cell.length_b   1.000
_cell.length_c   1.000
_cell.angle_alpha   90.00
_cell.angle_beta   90.00
_cell.angle_gamma   90.00
#
_symmetry.space_group_name_H-M   'P 1'
#
loop_
_entity.id
_entity.type
_entity.pdbx_description
1 polymer ?
#
loop_
_entity_poly.entity_id
_entity_poly.type
_entity_poly.pdbx_seq_one_letter_code
_entity_poly.pdbx_strand_id
1 'polypeptide(L)'
;MNARDGVDTKPSVTIYRSTLCDVPGSVLDHNTRVMFEQDMPDDWIDGLPPGTEEDEALTKEGERGKEMMVVFKRGFGVDYEEKEGSPLLENDIRRNAPGMTWQEIHRIDLDSEFPLGDY
;
A
#
# COMPACT_ATOMS: atom_id res chain seq x y z
N MET A 1 19.12 -1.17 15.31
CA MET A 1 18.48 -0.46 14.18
C MET A 1 18.16 -1.39 13.01
N ASN A 2 18.85 -2.52 12.81
CA ASN A 2 18.60 -3.50 11.72
C ASN A 2 17.31 -4.36 11.82
N ALA A 3 16.36 -4.02 12.68
CA ALA A 3 15.16 -4.85 12.93
C ALA A 3 13.85 -4.23 12.41
N ARG A 4 13.82 -2.93 12.10
CA ARG A 4 12.65 -2.26 11.51
C ARG A 4 12.58 -2.42 10.00
N ASP A 5 13.74 -2.32 9.36
CA ASP A 5 13.88 -2.50 7.92
C ASP A 5 14.54 -3.85 7.69
N GLY A 6 14.00 -4.62 6.75
CA GLY A 6 14.59 -5.91 6.40
C GLY A 6 16.06 -5.75 6.04
N VAL A 7 16.81 -6.86 6.11
CA VAL A 7 18.24 -6.89 5.70
C VAL A 7 18.43 -6.65 4.19
N ASP A 8 17.32 -6.66 3.44
CA ASP A 8 17.34 -6.49 2.00
C ASP A 8 17.55 -5.02 1.63
N THR A 9 18.55 -4.74 0.80
CA THR A 9 18.94 -3.38 0.41
C THR A 9 18.19 -2.89 -0.83
N LYS A 10 17.32 -3.73 -1.41
CA LYS A 10 16.62 -3.47 -2.66
C LYS A 10 15.15 -3.16 -2.38
N PRO A 11 14.76 -1.88 -2.24
CA PRO A 11 13.35 -1.54 -2.22
C PRO A 11 12.70 -1.93 -3.55
N SER A 12 11.46 -2.43 -3.50
CA SER A 12 10.68 -2.72 -4.68
C SER A 12 9.19 -2.55 -4.40
N VAL A 13 8.44 -2.13 -5.40
CA VAL A 13 6.98 -2.18 -5.39
C VAL A 13 6.55 -3.20 -6.42
N THR A 14 5.62 -4.08 -6.05
CA THR A 14 5.01 -5.02 -6.99
C THR A 14 3.50 -4.88 -6.86
N ILE A 15 2.85 -4.56 -7.97
CA ILE A 15 1.40 -4.45 -8.02
C ILE A 15 0.86 -5.72 -8.67
N TYR A 16 -0.12 -6.33 -8.04
CA TYR A 16 -0.93 -7.39 -8.62
C TYR A 16 -2.34 -6.89 -8.82
N ARG A 17 -2.96 -7.33 -9.91
CA ARG A 17 -4.33 -6.99 -10.26
C ARG A 17 -5.14 -8.25 -10.53
N SER A 18 -6.35 -8.30 -9.99
CA SER A 18 -7.26 -9.41 -10.22
C SER A 18 -7.68 -9.47 -11.69
N THR A 19 -7.86 -10.68 -12.21
CA THR A 19 -8.48 -10.92 -13.51
C THR A 19 -10.01 -10.96 -13.42
N LEU A 20 -10.56 -11.03 -12.20
CA LEU A 20 -12.00 -11.10 -11.92
C LEU A 20 -12.51 -9.74 -11.41
N CYS A 21 -13.63 -9.28 -11.97
CA CYS A 21 -14.32 -8.07 -11.56
C CYS A 21 -15.36 -8.39 -10.49
N ASP A 22 -15.46 -7.56 -9.44
CA ASP A 22 -16.47 -7.65 -8.38
C ASP A 22 -16.47 -8.98 -7.61
N VAL A 23 -15.30 -9.63 -7.50
CA VAL A 23 -15.09 -10.85 -6.70
C VAL A 23 -14.12 -10.54 -5.55
N PRO A 24 -14.63 -10.32 -4.33
CA PRO A 24 -13.80 -10.04 -3.17
C PRO A 24 -12.79 -11.15 -2.87
N GLY A 25 -11.56 -10.77 -2.56
CA GLY A 25 -10.44 -11.67 -2.26
C GLY A 25 -9.83 -12.37 -3.47
N SER A 26 -10.32 -12.12 -4.69
CA SER A 26 -9.78 -12.72 -5.92
C SER A 26 -8.33 -12.33 -6.18
N VAL A 27 -7.84 -11.18 -5.72
CA VAL A 27 -6.42 -10.82 -5.88
C VAL A 27 -5.47 -11.64 -4.96
N LEU A 28 -6.01 -12.32 -3.95
CA LEU A 28 -5.20 -13.14 -3.04
C LEU A 28 -4.87 -14.52 -3.64
N ASP A 29 -5.73 -15.04 -4.53
CA ASP A 29 -5.44 -16.26 -5.29
C ASP A 29 -4.47 -15.95 -6.44
N HIS A 30 -3.42 -16.76 -6.54
CA HIS A 30 -2.36 -16.62 -7.52
C HIS A 30 -2.84 -16.91 -8.95
N ASN A 31 -3.91 -17.70 -9.11
CA ASN A 31 -4.47 -18.05 -10.42
C ASN A 31 -5.37 -16.96 -11.00
N THR A 32 -5.88 -16.08 -10.14
CA THR A 32 -6.83 -15.02 -10.50
C THR A 32 -6.18 -13.64 -10.43
N ARG A 33 -4.85 -13.57 -10.40
CA ARG A 33 -4.11 -12.30 -10.42
C ARG A 33 -2.98 -12.31 -11.44
N VAL A 34 -2.65 -11.13 -11.93
CA VAL A 34 -1.51 -10.88 -12.80
C VAL A 34 -0.66 -9.74 -12.24
N MET A 35 0.62 -9.72 -12.59
CA MET A 35 1.46 -8.56 -12.29
C MET A 35 0.96 -7.38 -13.12
N PHE A 36 0.81 -6.24 -12.48
CA PHE A 36 0.39 -4.99 -13.09
C PHE A 36 1.55 -4.01 -13.05
N GLU A 37 1.84 -3.40 -14.19
CA GLU A 37 2.78 -2.30 -14.32
C GLU A 37 1.94 -1.05 -14.56
N GLN A 38 2.13 -0.04 -13.70
CA GLN A 38 1.52 1.25 -13.94
C GLN A 38 2.39 1.99 -14.94
N ASP A 39 1.84 2.30 -16.10
CA ASP A 39 2.51 3.16 -17.07
C ASP A 39 2.69 4.54 -16.44
N MET A 40 3.94 4.93 -16.20
CA MET A 40 4.24 6.29 -15.80
C MET A 40 4.31 7.16 -17.07
N PRO A 41 3.57 8.28 -17.11
CA PRO A 41 3.72 9.27 -18.18
C PRO A 41 5.19 9.69 -18.33
N ASP A 42 5.68 9.76 -19.57
CA ASP A 42 7.04 10.24 -19.89
C ASP A 42 7.27 11.69 -19.41
N ASP A 43 6.18 12.44 -19.23
CA ASP A 43 6.11 13.83 -18.78
C ASP A 43 5.61 13.94 -17.33
N TRP A 44 5.96 12.99 -16.46
CA TRP A 44 5.72 13.14 -15.01
C TRP A 44 6.47 14.36 -14.48
N ILE A 45 5.83 15.53 -14.59
CA ILE A 45 6.34 16.80 -14.10
C ILE A 45 6.20 16.77 -12.58
N ASP A 46 7.31 17.03 -11.89
CA ASP A 46 7.35 17.40 -10.47
C ASP A 46 6.42 18.59 -10.22
N GLY A 47 5.13 18.34 -9.97
CA GLY A 47 4.15 19.42 -9.82
C GLY A 47 2.69 19.03 -10.04
N LEU A 48 2.39 17.91 -10.69
CA LEU A 48 1.01 17.39 -10.71
C LEU A 48 0.66 16.82 -9.33
N PRO A 49 -0.44 17.28 -8.69
CA PRO A 49 -0.87 16.68 -7.44
C PRO A 49 -1.24 15.22 -7.71
N PRO A 50 -0.73 14.26 -6.92
CA PRO A 50 -1.13 12.87 -7.07
C PRO A 50 -2.67 12.75 -6.89
N GLY A 51 -3.32 12.05 -7.82
CA GLY A 51 -4.74 11.70 -7.72
C GLY A 51 -5.76 12.73 -8.22
N THR A 52 -5.37 13.66 -9.10
CA THR A 52 -6.32 14.62 -9.71
C THR A 52 -7.19 14.02 -10.80
N GLU A 53 -6.75 12.93 -11.44
CA GLU A 53 -7.50 12.25 -12.50
C GLU A 53 -7.52 10.73 -12.26
N GLU A 54 -8.67 10.10 -12.52
CA GLU A 54 -8.81 8.66 -12.51
C GLU A 54 -8.03 8.07 -13.71
N ASP A 55 -7.27 7.00 -13.48
CA ASP A 55 -6.60 6.29 -14.56
C ASP A 55 -7.65 5.62 -15.48
N GLU A 56 -7.76 6.10 -16.71
CA GLU A 56 -8.74 5.60 -17.69
C GLU A 56 -8.60 4.09 -17.96
N ALA A 57 -7.40 3.51 -17.85
CA ALA A 57 -7.22 2.08 -18.04
C ALA A 57 -7.78 1.27 -16.86
N LEU A 58 -7.79 1.86 -15.66
CA LEU A 58 -8.34 1.24 -14.45
C LEU A 58 -9.85 1.45 -14.30
N THR A 59 -10.44 2.44 -14.98
CA THR A 59 -11.86 2.80 -14.81
C THR A 59 -12.78 2.41 -15.95
N LYS A 60 -12.26 1.76 -17.00
CA LYS A 60 -13.06 1.12 -18.06
C LYS A 60 -14.10 0.14 -17.49
N GLU A 61 -15.15 -0.08 -18.28
CA GLU A 61 -16.18 -1.08 -17.96
C GLU A 61 -15.53 -2.47 -17.81
N GLY A 62 -15.85 -3.16 -16.70
CA GLY A 62 -15.22 -4.44 -16.33
C GLY A 62 -13.82 -4.33 -15.73
N GLU A 63 -13.24 -3.13 -15.64
CA GLU A 63 -11.93 -2.87 -15.03
C GLU A 63 -12.05 -2.26 -13.62
N ARG A 64 -13.06 -1.39 -13.42
CA ARG A 64 -13.26 -0.63 -12.18
C ARG A 64 -13.47 -1.49 -10.92
N GLY A 65 -14.09 -2.66 -11.06
CA GLY A 65 -14.39 -3.57 -9.95
C GLY A 65 -13.29 -4.61 -9.68
N LYS A 66 -12.16 -4.57 -10.38
CA LYS A 66 -11.06 -5.51 -10.18
C LYS A 66 -10.22 -5.10 -8.98
N GLU A 67 -9.98 -6.05 -8.08
CA GLU A 67 -9.13 -5.83 -6.91
C GLU A 67 -7.65 -5.63 -7.30
N MET A 68 -6.94 -4.84 -6.51
CA MET A 68 -5.50 -4.65 -6.61
C MET A 68 -4.82 -4.95 -5.27
N MET A 69 -3.64 -5.56 -5.35
CA MET A 69 -2.77 -5.83 -4.20
C MET A 69 -1.41 -5.20 -4.47
N VAL A 70 -1.03 -4.24 -3.62
CA VAL A 70 0.26 -3.56 -3.73
C VAL A 70 1.19 -4.11 -2.66
N VAL A 71 2.28 -4.73 -3.10
CA VAL A 71 3.31 -5.30 -2.22
C VAL A 71 4.51 -4.36 -2.21
N PHE A 72 4.77 -3.76 -1.05
CA PHE A 72 5.93 -2.91 -0.82
C PHE A 72 7.03 -3.70 -0.10
N LYS A 73 8.17 -3.90 -0.75
CA LYS A 73 9.41 -4.32 -0.10
C LYS A 73 10.26 -3.09 0.17
N ARG A 74 10.64 -2.91 1.42
CA ARG A 74 11.41 -1.75 1.86
C ARG A 74 12.89 -2.10 1.84
N GLY A 75 13.71 -1.15 1.42
CA GLY A 75 15.15 -1.26 1.47
C GLY A 75 15.70 -0.93 2.87
N PHE A 76 16.93 -1.37 3.12
CA PHE A 76 17.67 -0.96 4.30
C PHE A 76 17.85 0.57 4.37
N GLY A 77 17.52 1.16 5.53
CA GLY A 77 17.77 2.58 5.81
C GLY A 77 16.80 3.55 5.15
N VAL A 78 15.60 3.11 4.78
CA VAL A 78 14.53 3.99 4.29
C VAL A 78 14.13 4.98 5.39
N ASP A 79 14.20 6.27 5.09
CA ASP A 79 13.68 7.33 5.97
C ASP A 79 12.16 7.30 5.91
N TYR A 80 11.52 6.94 7.03
CA TYR A 80 10.07 7.00 7.13
C TYR A 80 9.63 8.41 7.41
N GLU A 81 8.55 8.82 6.76
CA GLU A 81 7.90 10.10 7.04
C GLU A 81 7.08 10.06 8.35
N GLU A 82 7.74 9.66 9.45
CA GLU A 82 7.25 9.63 10.84
C GLU A 82 7.61 10.90 11.62
N LYS A 83 8.16 11.90 10.92
CA LYS A 83 8.52 13.20 11.49
C LYS A 83 7.27 13.94 11.94
N GLU A 84 7.37 14.62 13.08
CA GLU A 84 6.29 15.46 13.60
C GLU A 84 5.89 16.51 12.56
N GLY A 85 4.59 16.67 12.33
CA GLY A 85 4.05 17.59 11.33
C GLY A 85 4.01 17.06 9.89
N SER A 86 4.42 15.80 9.65
CA SER A 86 4.23 15.18 8.34
C SER A 86 2.73 15.03 8.00
N PRO A 87 2.31 15.44 6.79
CA PRO A 87 0.94 15.20 6.33
C PRO A 87 0.65 13.71 6.12
N LEU A 88 1.67 12.87 5.96
CA LEU A 88 1.53 11.43 5.78
C LEU A 88 1.34 10.68 7.10
N LEU A 89 1.63 11.31 8.24
CA LEU A 89 1.48 10.68 9.56
C LEU A 89 0.04 10.75 10.08
N GLU A 90 -0.80 11.65 9.56
CA GLU A 90 -2.13 11.90 10.12
C GLU A 90 -3.04 10.66 10.12
N ASN A 91 -3.02 9.87 9.05
CA ASN A 91 -3.82 8.64 8.92
C ASN A 91 -2.98 7.36 9.02
N ASP A 92 -1.72 7.48 9.47
CA ASP A 92 -0.83 6.34 9.58
C ASP A 92 -0.94 5.71 10.98
N ILE A 93 -1.06 4.38 11.03
CA ILE A 93 -1.10 3.62 12.28
C ILE A 93 0.12 3.89 13.17
N ARG A 94 1.25 4.28 12.58
CA ARG A 94 2.50 4.60 13.27
C ARG A 94 2.43 5.89 14.08
N ARG A 95 1.46 6.77 13.80
CA ARG A 95 1.20 7.98 14.60
C ARG A 95 1.06 7.67 16.08
N ASN A 96 0.34 6.58 16.38
CA ASN A 96 0.05 6.16 17.74
C ASN A 96 1.06 5.13 18.27
N ALA A 97 2.08 4.78 17.48
CA ALA A 97 3.09 3.78 17.82
C ALA A 97 4.53 4.28 17.54
N PRO A 98 4.92 5.45 18.06
CA PRO A 98 6.22 6.05 17.77
C PRO A 98 7.36 5.14 18.26
N GLY A 99 8.33 4.90 17.38
CA GLY A 99 9.51 4.10 17.70
C GLY A 99 9.30 2.58 17.75
N MET A 100 8.06 2.08 17.62
CA MET A 100 7.77 0.65 17.61
C MET A 100 8.19 -0.01 16.28
N THR A 101 8.55 -1.29 16.35
CA THR A 101 8.75 -2.13 15.16
C THR A 101 7.42 -2.58 14.56
N TRP A 102 7.42 -3.01 13.30
CA TRP A 102 6.22 -3.58 12.67
C TRP A 102 5.65 -4.78 13.43
N GLN A 103 6.51 -5.64 13.98
CA GLN A 103 6.07 -6.79 14.76
C GLN A 103 5.33 -6.36 16.04
N GLU A 104 5.80 -5.29 16.70
CA GLU A 104 5.16 -4.74 17.89
C GLU A 104 3.82 -4.08 17.56
N ILE A 105 3.76 -3.32 16.46
CA ILE A 105 2.51 -2.72 15.95
C ILE A 105 1.51 -3.82 15.60
N HIS A 106 1.93 -4.84 14.85
CA HIS A 106 1.08 -5.95 14.44
C HIS A 106 0.54 -6.75 15.64
N ARG A 107 1.33 -6.91 16.70
CA ARG A 107 0.86 -7.54 17.94
C ARG A 107 -0.24 -6.70 18.61
N ILE A 108 -0.06 -5.38 18.70
CA ILE A 108 -1.08 -4.49 19.27
C ILE A 108 -2.35 -4.51 18.42
N ASP A 109 -2.22 -4.50 17.09
CA ASP A 109 -3.35 -4.52 16.16
C ASP A 109 -4.13 -5.85 16.19
N LEU A 110 -3.43 -6.98 16.33
CA LEU A 110 -4.05 -8.29 16.53
C LEU A 110 -4.70 -8.45 17.91
N ASP A 111 -4.12 -7.84 18.95
CA ASP A 111 -4.64 -7.86 20.32
C ASP A 111 -5.75 -6.81 20.52
N SER A 112 -5.87 -5.81 19.64
CA SER A 112 -7.02 -4.92 19.61
C SER A 112 -8.21 -5.65 19.01
N GLU A 113 -9.11 -6.13 19.87
CA GLU A 113 -10.49 -6.40 19.46
C GLU A 113 -11.03 -5.11 18.85
N PHE A 114 -11.10 -5.05 17.51
CA PHE A 114 -11.85 -4.01 16.81
C PHE A 114 -13.24 -4.00 17.44
N PRO A 115 -13.70 -2.90 18.09
CA PRO A 115 -15.12 -2.78 18.32
C PRO A 115 -15.75 -2.79 16.93
N LEU A 116 -16.60 -3.77 16.67
CA LEU A 116 -17.49 -3.77 15.52
C LEU A 116 -18.26 -2.46 15.56
N GLY A 117 -17.73 -1.44 14.87
CA GLY A 117 -18.44 -0.23 14.56
C GLY A 117 -19.39 -0.59 13.44
N ASP A 118 -20.68 -0.59 13.77
CA ASP A 118 -21.77 -0.78 12.82
C ASP A 118 -21.57 0.12 11.60
N TYR A 119 -21.37 -0.51 10.44
CA TYR A 119 -21.58 0.09 9.11
C TYR A 119 -22.73 -0.64 8.44
#